data_AF-A0A4C2EDJ1-F1
#
_entry.id   AF-A0A4C2EDJ1-F1
#
_cell.length_a   1.000
_cell.length_b   1.000
_cell.length_c   1.000
_cell.angle_alpha   90.00
_cell.angle_beta   90.00
_cell.angle_gamma   90.00
#
_symmetry.space_group_name_H-M   'P 1'
#
loop_
_entity.id
_entity.type
_entity.pdbx_description
1 polymer ?
#
loop_
_entity_poly.entity_id
_entity_poly.type
_entity_poly.pdbx_seq_one_letter_code
_entity_poly.pdbx_strand_id
1 'polypeptide(L)'
;MEEGSERLKRESIGSRSMVAFKPCFISLIDEFDKPLLVYVSCQDEKEVNEILKYNVFSNMSLDYFDSPLFDWVSLESQPTVKLFFQLEGVAVFGMLIKPTGLKIVIGFPQESYDSEAHEQEIRDIFQR
;
A
#
# COMPACT_ATOMS: atom_id res chain seq x y z
N MET A 1 8.38 -55.73 20.13
CA MET A 1 7.10 -55.48 19.43
C MET A 1 6.25 -54.66 20.39
N GLU A 2 5.40 -53.77 19.88
CA GLU A 2 4.90 -52.50 20.48
C GLU A 2 5.76 -51.31 20.04
N GLU A 3 5.69 -50.90 18.76
CA GLU A 3 4.70 -49.96 18.18
C GLU A 3 4.87 -48.56 18.79
N GLY A 4 5.53 -47.59 18.16
CA GLY A 4 5.61 -47.32 16.73
C GLY A 4 4.41 -46.51 16.20
N SER A 5 3.54 -45.99 17.07
CA SER A 5 2.25 -45.39 16.65
C SER A 5 1.91 -44.01 17.22
N GLU A 6 2.76 -43.37 18.03
CA GLU A 6 2.48 -42.00 18.52
C GLU A 6 3.11 -40.87 17.68
N ARG A 7 3.78 -41.20 16.56
CA ARG A 7 4.53 -40.21 15.76
C ARG A 7 3.84 -39.67 14.51
N LEU A 8 2.57 -39.96 14.30
CA LEU A 8 1.80 -39.37 13.20
C LEU A 8 0.38 -39.04 13.63
N LYS A 9 0.16 -37.80 14.05
CA LYS A 9 -1.00 -36.99 13.66
C LYS A 9 -0.92 -35.60 14.28
N ARG A 10 -0.97 -34.61 13.39
CA ARG A 10 -1.63 -33.30 13.56
C ARG A 10 -0.86 -32.33 14.46
N GLU A 11 -0.45 -31.15 14.03
CA GLU A 11 -0.84 -30.34 12.88
C GLU A 11 0.37 -29.53 12.44
N SER A 12 0.54 -29.44 11.12
CA SER A 12 1.27 -28.37 10.47
C SER A 12 0.67 -27.05 10.93
N ILE A 13 1.25 -26.47 11.98
CA ILE A 13 1.03 -25.06 12.34
C ILE A 13 1.54 -24.29 11.13
N GLY A 14 0.59 -23.82 10.33
CA GLY A 14 0.86 -23.01 9.15
C GLY A 14 1.87 -21.95 9.52
N SER A 15 2.95 -21.87 8.73
CA SER A 15 3.78 -20.69 8.71
C SER A 15 2.84 -19.53 8.41
N ARG A 16 2.41 -18.81 9.45
CA ARG A 16 1.75 -17.52 9.32
C ARG A 16 2.78 -16.67 8.60
N SER A 17 2.63 -16.54 7.28
CA SER A 17 3.45 -15.63 6.50
C SER A 17 3.26 -14.28 7.17
N MET A 18 4.28 -13.79 7.86
CA MET A 18 4.31 -12.38 8.23
C MET A 18 4.44 -11.66 6.91
N VAL A 19 3.30 -11.25 6.34
CA VAL A 19 3.28 -10.46 5.11
C VAL A 19 4.01 -9.18 5.46
N ALA A 20 5.26 -9.07 5.01
CA ALA A 20 6.02 -7.86 5.19
C ALA A 20 5.31 -6.76 4.40
N PHE A 21 4.81 -5.73 5.08
CA PHE A 21 4.18 -4.54 4.48
C PHE A 21 5.22 -3.64 3.83
N LYS A 22 5.99 -4.22 2.90
CA LYS A 22 6.94 -3.48 2.08
C LYS A 22 6.16 -2.80 0.96
N PRO A 23 6.20 -1.47 0.84
CA PRO A 23 5.58 -0.78 -0.28
C PRO A 23 6.15 -1.28 -1.60
N CYS A 24 5.33 -1.43 -2.63
CA CYS A 24 5.78 -1.56 -4.01
C CYS A 24 6.43 -0.26 -4.47
N PHE A 25 5.76 0.86 -4.20
CA PHE A 25 6.25 2.21 -4.50
C PHE A 25 5.70 3.24 -3.51
N ILE A 26 6.38 4.38 -3.44
CA ILE A 26 5.99 5.57 -2.68
C ILE A 26 6.11 6.76 -3.63
N SER A 27 5.08 7.59 -3.70
CA SER A 27 5.10 8.84 -4.45
C SER A 27 4.74 10.00 -3.55
N LEU A 28 5.58 11.04 -3.59
CA LEU A 28 5.36 12.31 -2.93
C LEU A 28 5.13 13.35 -4.02
N ILE A 29 4.01 14.06 -3.94
CA ILE A 29 3.57 15.01 -4.95
C ILE A 29 3.18 16.30 -4.24
N ASP A 30 3.65 17.43 -4.76
CA ASP A 30 3.39 18.74 -4.17
C ASP A 30 1.95 19.24 -4.42
N GLU A 31 1.65 20.43 -3.91
CA GLU A 31 0.36 21.08 -4.04
C GLU A 31 0.01 21.48 -5.48
N PHE A 32 0.98 21.54 -6.38
CA PHE A 32 0.84 21.87 -7.81
C PHE A 32 0.90 20.65 -8.72
N ASP A 33 0.67 19.46 -8.16
CA ASP A 33 0.68 18.17 -8.85
C ASP A 33 2.03 17.81 -9.47
N LYS A 34 3.12 18.38 -8.97
CA LYS A 34 4.47 18.02 -9.40
C LYS A 34 5.01 16.89 -8.53
N PRO A 35 5.47 15.79 -9.13
CA PRO A 35 6.10 14.73 -8.38
C PRO A 35 7.43 15.23 -7.80
N LEU A 36 7.53 15.18 -6.47
CA LEU A 36 8.77 15.40 -5.72
C LEU A 36 9.64 14.15 -5.75
N LEU A 37 9.01 12.97 -5.66
CA LEU A 37 9.67 11.67 -5.66
C LEU A 37 8.71 10.57 -6.12
N VAL A 38 9.24 9.61 -6.88
CA VAL A 38 8.66 8.28 -7.07
C VAL A 38 9.74 7.27 -6.69
N TYR A 39 9.60 6.66 -5.52
CA TYR A 39 10.50 5.63 -5.01
C TYR A 39 9.90 4.25 -5.27
N VAL A 40 10.70 3.35 -5.83
CA VAL A 40 10.31 1.96 -6.09
C VAL A 40 11.15 1.04 -5.20
N SER A 41 10.50 0.17 -4.44
CA SER A 41 11.19 -0.61 -3.39
C SER A 41 11.83 -1.92 -3.89
N CYS A 42 11.60 -2.30 -5.15
CA CYS A 42 12.13 -3.54 -5.74
C CYS A 42 13.50 -3.26 -6.39
N GLN A 43 14.49 -4.13 -6.13
CA GLN A 43 15.88 -3.98 -6.59
C GLN A 43 16.26 -4.95 -7.73
N ASP A 44 15.32 -5.70 -8.29
CA ASP A 44 15.61 -6.68 -9.34
C ASP A 44 15.55 -6.06 -10.74
N GLU A 45 16.30 -6.64 -11.69
CA GLU A 45 16.59 -6.18 -13.08
C GLU A 45 15.36 -5.93 -13.99
N LYS A 46 14.12 -6.04 -13.49
CA LYS A 46 12.87 -5.61 -14.18
C LYS A 46 12.58 -4.10 -14.02
N GLU A 47 13.62 -3.33 -13.74
CA GLU A 47 13.59 -1.97 -13.21
C GLU A 47 12.75 -1.01 -14.07
N VAL A 48 12.90 -1.04 -15.40
CA VAL A 48 12.24 -0.06 -16.30
C VAL A 48 10.73 -0.23 -16.37
N ASN A 49 10.24 -1.46 -16.43
CA ASN A 49 8.79 -1.71 -16.55
C ASN A 49 8.07 -1.37 -15.25
N GLU A 50 8.68 -1.70 -14.11
CA GLU A 50 8.14 -1.35 -12.79
C GLU A 50 8.18 0.16 -12.56
N ILE A 51 9.28 0.83 -12.94
CA ILE A 51 9.35 2.31 -12.91
C ILE A 51 8.21 2.90 -13.75
N LEU A 52 8.01 2.45 -14.99
CA LEU A 52 6.95 2.96 -15.84
C LEU A 52 5.56 2.72 -15.22
N LYS A 53 5.30 1.50 -14.74
CA LYS A 53 4.06 1.11 -14.06
C LYS A 53 3.76 2.03 -12.87
N TYR A 54 4.72 2.24 -11.98
CA TYR A 54 4.50 3.05 -10.79
C TYR A 54 4.40 4.55 -11.10
N ASN A 55 5.06 5.04 -12.15
CA ASN A 55 4.81 6.40 -12.65
C ASN A 55 3.38 6.55 -13.18
N VAL A 56 2.87 5.56 -13.93
CA VAL A 56 1.47 5.55 -14.39
C VAL A 56 0.53 5.54 -13.19
N PHE A 57 0.80 4.73 -12.16
CA PHE A 57 -0.04 4.67 -10.96
C PHE A 57 -0.01 5.97 -10.15
N SER A 58 1.15 6.62 -10.03
CA SER A 58 1.27 7.95 -9.44
C SER A 58 0.42 8.98 -10.19
N ASN A 59 0.47 8.99 -11.52
CA ASN A 59 -0.30 9.94 -12.33
C ASN A 59 -1.80 9.67 -12.22
N MET A 60 -2.23 8.41 -12.32
CA MET A 60 -3.65 8.05 -12.12
C MET A 60 -4.16 8.44 -10.74
N SER A 61 -3.29 8.42 -9.72
CA SER A 61 -3.68 8.80 -8.36
C SER A 61 -4.06 10.29 -8.24
N LEU A 62 -3.56 11.15 -9.14
CA LEU A 62 -3.96 12.57 -9.18
C LEU A 62 -5.44 12.73 -9.46
N ASP A 63 -5.99 11.92 -10.37
CA ASP A 63 -7.42 11.94 -10.70
C ASP A 63 -8.30 11.67 -9.47
N TYR A 64 -7.78 10.89 -8.50
CA TYR A 64 -8.48 10.62 -7.24
C TYR A 64 -8.39 11.78 -6.25
N PHE A 65 -7.31 12.56 -6.26
CA PHE A 65 -7.22 13.76 -5.43
C PHE A 65 -8.16 14.87 -5.93
N ASP A 66 -8.31 14.99 -7.24
CA ASP A 66 -9.22 15.97 -7.88
C ASP A 66 -10.68 15.52 -7.90
N SER A 67 -10.94 14.24 -7.61
CA SER A 67 -12.28 13.68 -7.67
C SER A 67 -13.20 14.26 -6.59
N PRO A 68 -14.39 14.78 -6.96
CA PRO A 68 -15.38 15.26 -5.99
C PRO A 68 -15.99 14.13 -5.16
N LEU A 69 -15.77 12.87 -5.53
CA LEU A 69 -16.22 11.70 -4.78
C LEU A 69 -15.31 11.39 -3.59
N PHE A 70 -14.10 11.95 -3.58
CA PHE A 70 -13.14 11.77 -2.50
C PHE A 70 -13.21 12.99 -1.59
N ASP A 71 -14.00 12.86 -0.52
CA ASP A 71 -14.03 13.89 0.50
C ASP A 71 -12.75 13.82 1.34
N TRP A 72 -11.83 14.73 1.02
CA TRP A 72 -10.63 14.94 1.81
C TRP A 72 -10.93 15.75 3.07
N VAL A 73 -12.08 16.45 3.13
CA VAL A 73 -12.53 17.29 4.23
C VAL A 73 -13.09 16.45 5.38
N SER A 74 -12.30 15.51 5.92
CA SER A 74 -12.67 14.92 7.21
C SER A 74 -12.77 16.02 8.28
N LEU A 75 -13.86 15.99 9.06
CA LEU A 75 -14.07 16.77 10.29
C LEU A 75 -13.10 16.35 11.41
N GLU A 76 -12.42 15.23 11.24
CA GLU A 76 -11.42 14.72 12.16
C GLU A 76 -10.09 15.45 11.99
N SER A 77 -9.36 15.61 13.09
CA SER A 77 -8.07 16.31 13.13
C SER A 77 -6.93 15.57 12.41
N GLN A 78 -7.14 14.34 11.95
CA GLN A 78 -6.12 13.51 11.32
C GLN A 78 -6.34 13.34 9.81
N PRO A 79 -5.26 13.36 9.00
CA PRO A 79 -5.32 13.03 7.58
C PRO A 79 -5.92 11.64 7.37
N THR A 80 -6.89 11.53 6.45
CA THR A 80 -7.54 10.25 6.14
C THR A 80 -6.79 9.54 5.01
N VAL A 81 -6.34 8.32 5.28
CA VAL A 81 -5.81 7.40 4.25
C VAL A 81 -6.98 6.74 3.52
N LYS A 82 -6.96 6.76 2.19
CA LYS A 82 -8.03 6.19 1.35
C LYS A 82 -7.44 5.23 0.33
N LEU A 83 -8.12 4.12 0.08
CA LEU A 83 -7.84 3.25 -1.07
C LEU A 83 -8.36 3.92 -2.35
N PHE A 84 -7.51 4.03 -3.36
CA PHE A 84 -7.87 4.56 -4.68
C PHE A 84 -8.30 3.47 -5.63
N PHE A 85 -7.41 2.50 -5.87
CA PHE A 85 -7.66 1.40 -6.79
C PHE A 85 -6.80 0.18 -6.46
N GLN A 86 -7.16 -0.94 -7.07
CA GLN A 86 -6.36 -2.16 -7.11
C GLN A 86 -6.11 -2.48 -8.57
N LEU A 87 -4.84 -2.53 -8.99
CA LEU A 87 -4.48 -2.75 -10.39
C LEU A 87 -3.15 -3.51 -10.48
N GLU A 88 -3.12 -4.53 -11.33
CA GLU A 88 -1.95 -5.39 -11.57
C GLU A 88 -1.27 -5.87 -10.28
N GLY A 89 -2.05 -6.39 -9.33
CA GLY A 89 -1.55 -6.96 -8.07
C GLY A 89 -1.10 -5.93 -7.03
N VAL A 90 -1.41 -4.65 -7.22
CA VAL A 90 -1.03 -3.56 -6.31
C VAL A 90 -2.28 -2.83 -5.84
N ALA A 91 -2.44 -2.68 -4.52
CA ALA A 91 -3.44 -1.83 -3.90
C ALA A 91 -2.81 -0.46 -3.62
N VAL A 92 -3.39 0.61 -4.19
CA VAL A 92 -2.85 1.97 -4.12
C VAL A 92 -3.67 2.83 -3.18
N PHE A 93 -2.99 3.41 -2.19
CA PHE A 93 -3.57 4.26 -1.16
C PHE A 93 -3.05 5.69 -1.28
N GLY A 94 -3.89 6.65 -0.92
CA GLY A 94 -3.56 8.07 -0.92
C GLY A 94 -3.89 8.75 0.41
N MET A 95 -3.09 9.76 0.74
CA MET A 95 -3.30 10.66 1.87
C MET A 95 -3.00 12.09 1.43
N LEU A 96 -3.93 13.02 1.72
CA LEU A 96 -3.74 14.44 1.49
C LEU A 96 -3.44 15.15 2.82
N ILE A 97 -2.29 15.81 2.91
CA ILE A 97 -1.94 16.70 4.02
C ILE A 97 -2.52 18.09 3.72
N LYS A 98 -3.76 18.35 4.16
CA LYS A 98 -4.47 19.58 3.83
C LYS A 98 -3.68 20.88 4.06
N PRO A 99 -2.95 21.08 5.18
CA PRO A 99 -2.28 22.35 5.43
C PRO A 99 -1.19 22.69 4.40
N THR A 100 -0.55 21.68 3.82
CA THR A 100 0.55 21.86 2.86
C THR A 100 0.14 21.53 1.43
N GLY A 101 -0.99 20.86 1.22
CA GLY A 101 -1.39 20.32 -0.09
C GLY A 101 -0.55 19.11 -0.53
N LEU A 102 0.34 18.60 0.33
CA LEU A 102 1.19 17.45 0.02
C LEU A 102 0.32 16.19 -0.16
N LYS A 103 0.50 15.52 -1.29
CA LYS A 103 -0.16 14.27 -1.64
C LYS A 103 0.85 13.14 -1.46
N ILE A 104 0.49 12.16 -0.64
CA ILE A 104 1.28 10.95 -0.40
C ILE A 104 0.52 9.78 -1.00
N VAL A 105 1.17 9.03 -1.89
CA VAL A 105 0.63 7.83 -2.52
C VAL A 105 1.55 6.66 -2.22
N ILE A 106 0.99 5.55 -1.73
CA ILE A 106 1.76 4.33 -1.45
C ILE A 106 1.01 3.14 -2.03
N GLY A 107 1.73 2.35 -2.83
CA GLY A 107 1.24 1.08 -3.34
C GLY A 107 1.76 -0.07 -2.48
N PHE A 108 0.90 -1.02 -2.13
CA PHE A 108 1.25 -2.27 -1.45
C PHE A 108 0.87 -3.47 -2.33
N PRO A 109 1.53 -4.62 -2.17
CA PRO A 109 1.04 -5.86 -2.78
C PRO A 109 -0.41 -6.08 -2.37
N GLN A 110 -1.27 -6.44 -3.32
CA GLN A 110 -2.71 -6.58 -3.06
C GLN A 110 -3.01 -7.62 -1.97
N GLU A 111 -2.23 -8.70 -1.91
CA GLU A 111 -2.30 -9.74 -0.87
C GLU A 111 -2.02 -9.18 0.54
N SER A 112 -1.29 -8.06 0.64
CA SER A 112 -1.09 -7.37 1.91
C SER A 112 -2.36 -6.68 2.40
N TYR A 113 -3.43 -6.60 1.60
CA TYR A 113 -4.70 -5.95 1.96
C TYR A 113 -5.86 -6.95 2.21
N ASP A 114 -5.56 -8.20 2.58
CA ASP A 114 -6.59 -9.25 2.70
C ASP A 114 -7.40 -9.26 4.02
N SER A 115 -7.13 -8.35 4.97
CA SER A 115 -7.86 -8.30 6.26
C SER A 115 -7.96 -6.91 6.88
N GLU A 116 -8.95 -6.69 7.77
CA GLU A 116 -9.10 -5.44 8.51
C GLU A 116 -7.87 -5.07 9.34
N ALA A 117 -7.17 -6.06 9.91
CA ALA A 117 -5.93 -5.84 10.65
C ALA A 117 -4.82 -5.28 9.75
N HIS A 118 -4.76 -5.74 8.50
CA HIS A 118 -3.80 -5.25 7.52
C HIS A 118 -4.11 -3.83 7.06
N GLU A 119 -5.40 -3.49 6.94
CA GLU A 119 -5.82 -2.13 6.63
C GLU A 119 -5.35 -1.13 7.69
N GLN A 120 -5.46 -1.50 8.98
CA GLN A 120 -4.97 -0.63 10.05
C GLN A 120 -3.45 -0.45 10.01
N GLU A 121 -2.68 -1.52 9.75
CA GLU A 121 -1.23 -1.42 9.65
C GLU A 121 -0.79 -0.55 8.46
N ILE A 122 -1.49 -0.62 7.33
CA ILE A 122 -1.28 0.28 6.19
C ILE A 122 -1.51 1.73 6.60
N ARG A 123 -2.60 2.02 7.33
CA ARG A 123 -2.88 3.37 7.82
C ARG A 123 -1.78 3.87 8.76
N ASP A 124 -1.29 3.02 9.64
CA ASP A 124 -0.20 3.37 10.57
C ASP A 124 1.10 3.70 9.82
N ILE A 125 1.38 3.08 8.66
CA ILE A 125 2.56 3.39 7.83
C ILE A 125 2.54 4.84 7.33
N PHE A 126 1.38 5.40 7.01
CA PHE A 126 1.26 6.80 6.59
C PHE A 126 1.50 7.80 7.73
N GLN A 127 1.44 7.35 8.99
CA GLN A 127 1.56 8.20 10.18
C GLN A 127 2.94 8.14 10.86
N ARG A 128 3.85 7.28 10.38
CA ARG A 128 5.22 7.14 10.88
C ARG A 128 6.17 8.14 10.24
#